data_AF-A0A919Q6C3-F1
#
_entry.id   AF-A0A919Q6C3-F1
#
_cell.length_a   1.000
_cell.length_b   1.000
_cell.length_c   1.000
_cell.angle_alpha   90.00
_cell.angle_beta   90.00
_cell.angle_gamma   90.00
#
_symmetry.space_group_name_H-M   'P 1'
#
loop_
_entity.id
_entity.type
_entity.pdbx_description
1 polymer ?
#
loop_
_entity_poly.entity_id
_entity_poly.type
_entity_poly.pdbx_seq_one_letter_code
_entity_poly.pdbx_strand_id
1 'polypeptide(L)'
;MSAAGGHDPFRLWRTASAPSSGATLAIMRLRPAAPVLARTATEAQVGIHRPVVLSGLSPAQMHFLGSLEGGRLVSAREERTHATVLAALDEGGMLAPRGAPAATVRFHNAGAIAVEAAVMLARLGWNVSFADAGAAHDRGGREPVAPGSSLGAHAAQRVRRAVAAASVRGAQAHADLDVLVTVGVPATRHRTLLAADAPHLLVCCDEHGATVGPVVIPGAGACAQCLGMHAADQDGLWPRIALQCEARRPRTDPLTAGMAGMLVARLAADFVAGVATSRWRVDGHGVEQLPVPAAHPGCRCGVA
;
A
#
# COMPACT_ATOMS: atom_id res chain seq x y z
N MET A 1 10.97 -41.74 -34.41
CA MET A 1 12.13 -41.06 -33.82
C MET A 1 12.21 -39.69 -34.49
N SER A 2 12.00 -38.53 -33.88
CA SER A 2 11.98 -38.11 -32.48
C SER A 2 10.89 -37.03 -32.29
N ALA A 3 10.39 -36.92 -31.06
CA ALA A 3 9.20 -36.17 -30.67
C ALA A 3 9.44 -34.65 -30.52
N ALA A 4 8.37 -33.90 -30.75
CA ALA A 4 8.24 -32.47 -30.50
C ALA A 4 8.35 -32.14 -29.00
N GLY A 5 9.24 -31.22 -28.64
CA GLY A 5 9.33 -30.64 -27.29
C GLY A 5 8.69 -29.27 -27.26
N GLY A 6 7.46 -29.21 -26.72
CA GLY A 6 6.75 -27.96 -26.46
C GLY A 6 7.41 -27.15 -25.35
N HIS A 7 7.56 -25.84 -25.58
CA HIS A 7 7.96 -24.85 -24.59
C HIS A 7 6.77 -24.58 -23.66
N ASP A 8 6.94 -24.82 -22.36
CA ASP A 8 5.96 -24.50 -21.32
C ASP A 8 6.26 -23.07 -20.78
N PRO A 9 5.38 -22.08 -21.00
CA PRO A 9 5.59 -20.70 -20.55
C PRO A 9 5.20 -20.46 -19.08
N PHE A 10 4.81 -21.47 -18.30
CA PHE A 10 4.37 -21.31 -16.91
C PHE A 10 5.20 -22.13 -15.90
N ARG A 11 6.52 -21.94 -15.87
CA ARG A 11 7.31 -22.34 -14.70
C ARG A 11 7.11 -21.36 -13.54
N LEU A 12 6.13 -21.72 -12.72
CA LEU A 12 5.84 -21.19 -11.40
C LEU A 12 7.09 -21.23 -10.50
N TRP A 13 7.64 -20.07 -10.16
CA TRP A 13 8.47 -19.93 -8.96
C TRP A 13 7.52 -19.90 -7.75
N ARG A 14 7.06 -21.07 -7.32
CA ARG A 14 6.39 -21.24 -6.03
C ARG A 14 7.37 -21.86 -5.04
N THR A 15 8.12 -21.01 -4.36
CA THR A 15 8.61 -21.28 -3.00
C THR A 15 8.56 -19.98 -2.19
N ALA A 16 7.35 -19.46 -2.00
CA ALA A 16 7.06 -18.75 -0.77
C ALA A 16 6.82 -19.82 0.28
N SER A 17 7.74 -19.97 1.24
CA SER A 17 7.52 -20.80 2.41
C SER A 17 6.19 -20.41 3.04
N ALA A 18 5.31 -21.39 3.24
CA ALA A 18 4.08 -21.19 3.97
C ALA A 18 4.41 -20.53 5.32
N PRO A 19 3.65 -19.52 5.78
CA PRO A 19 3.73 -19.11 7.17
C PRO A 19 3.42 -20.34 8.02
N SER A 20 4.35 -20.67 8.92
CA SER A 20 4.25 -21.76 9.87
C SER A 20 2.86 -21.79 10.51
N SER A 21 2.22 -22.96 10.45
CA SER A 21 1.00 -23.33 11.18
C SER A 21 1.08 -22.86 12.63
N GLY A 22 0.35 -21.82 12.98
CA GLY A 22 0.40 -21.20 14.31
C GLY A 22 -0.19 -19.79 14.41
N ALA A 23 -0.65 -19.18 13.32
CA ALA A 23 -1.44 -17.96 13.40
C ALA A 23 -2.84 -18.31 13.94
N THR A 24 -3.12 -17.94 15.19
CA THR A 24 -4.45 -18.02 15.78
C THR A 24 -5.47 -17.38 14.83
N LEU A 25 -6.49 -18.13 14.41
CA LEU A 25 -7.60 -17.69 13.54
C LEU A 25 -8.47 -16.56 14.15
N ALA A 26 -8.12 -16.08 15.35
CA ALA A 26 -8.78 -15.03 16.14
C ALA A 26 -8.78 -13.61 15.51
N ILE A 27 -8.40 -13.47 14.24
CA ILE A 27 -8.35 -12.20 13.51
C ILE A 27 -8.96 -12.27 12.10
N MET A 28 -9.71 -13.31 11.75
CA MET A 28 -10.35 -13.40 10.44
C MET A 28 -11.70 -12.66 10.38
N ARG A 29 -12.05 -12.18 9.18
CA ARG A 29 -13.38 -11.65 8.86
C ARG A 29 -13.84 -12.19 7.51
N LEU A 30 -15.15 -12.23 7.30
CA LEU A 30 -15.69 -12.36 5.96
C LEU A 30 -15.23 -11.16 5.12
N ARG A 31 -14.90 -11.39 3.84
CA ARG A 31 -14.59 -10.29 2.91
C ARG A 31 -15.74 -9.27 2.95
N PRO A 32 -15.49 -7.97 3.21
CA PRO A 32 -16.56 -7.00 3.45
C PRO A 32 -17.56 -6.84 2.30
N ALA A 33 -17.17 -7.18 1.08
CA ALA A 33 -18.02 -7.12 -0.11
C ALA A 33 -18.67 -8.48 -0.48
N ALA A 34 -18.46 -9.54 0.30
CA ALA A 34 -19.10 -10.83 0.08
C ALA A 34 -20.49 -10.83 0.75
N PRO A 35 -21.59 -10.86 -0.02
CA PRO A 35 -22.93 -10.98 0.56
C PRO A 35 -23.15 -12.40 1.08
N VAL A 36 -24.08 -12.51 2.04
CA VAL A 36 -24.56 -13.80 2.56
C VAL A 36 -26.01 -13.96 2.15
N LEU A 37 -26.28 -14.88 1.23
CA LEU A 37 -27.57 -15.06 0.56
C LEU A 37 -28.19 -16.38 1.00
N ALA A 38 -29.39 -16.33 1.60
CA ALA A 38 -30.16 -17.54 1.87
C ALA A 38 -30.66 -18.14 0.54
N ARG A 39 -30.37 -19.42 0.29
CA ARG A 39 -30.92 -20.18 -0.85
C ARG A 39 -32.17 -20.95 -0.43
N THR A 40 -32.12 -21.55 0.76
CA THR A 40 -33.23 -22.24 1.42
C THR A 40 -33.14 -22.00 2.93
N ALA A 41 -33.99 -22.67 3.73
CA ALA A 41 -33.90 -22.63 5.19
C ALA A 41 -32.62 -23.26 5.77
N THR A 42 -31.94 -24.14 5.01
CA THR A 42 -30.75 -24.88 5.45
C THR A 42 -29.57 -24.74 4.49
N GLU A 43 -29.66 -23.82 3.52
CA GLU A 43 -28.61 -23.55 2.56
C GLU A 43 -28.33 -22.05 2.43
N ALA A 44 -27.05 -21.70 2.45
CA ALA A 44 -26.58 -20.33 2.23
C ALA A 44 -25.52 -20.31 1.13
N GLN A 45 -25.49 -19.21 0.39
CA GLN A 45 -24.43 -18.87 -0.54
C GLN A 45 -23.68 -17.65 -0.05
N VAL A 46 -22.36 -17.71 -0.06
CA VAL A 46 -21.50 -16.58 0.28
C VAL A 46 -20.73 -16.14 -0.95
N GLY A 47 -20.88 -14.87 -1.33
CA GLY A 47 -20.24 -14.30 -2.52
C GLY A 47 -21.05 -14.45 -3.82
N ILE A 48 -20.60 -13.73 -4.86
CA ILE A 48 -21.22 -13.71 -6.21
C ILE A 48 -20.25 -14.18 -7.30
N HIS A 49 -19.01 -13.67 -7.33
CA HIS A 49 -18.07 -13.96 -8.41
C HIS A 49 -17.53 -15.40 -8.39
N ARG A 50 -17.21 -15.92 -7.21
CA ARG A 50 -16.77 -17.31 -6.97
C ARG A 50 -17.45 -17.83 -5.71
N PRO A 51 -18.76 -18.11 -5.76
CA PRO A 51 -19.54 -18.33 -4.55
C PRO A 51 -19.16 -19.62 -3.83
N VAL A 52 -19.24 -19.60 -2.51
CA VAL A 52 -19.23 -20.81 -1.66
C VAL A 52 -20.68 -21.12 -1.29
N VAL A 53 -21.14 -22.33 -1.62
CA VAL A 53 -22.47 -22.80 -1.24
C VAL A 53 -22.32 -23.78 -0.09
N LEU A 54 -22.99 -23.49 1.02
CA LEU A 54 -23.00 -24.29 2.23
C LEU A 54 -24.40 -24.87 2.42
N SER A 55 -24.49 -26.19 2.57
CA SER A 55 -25.74 -26.92 2.75
C SER A 55 -25.78 -27.62 4.10
N GLY A 56 -26.99 -27.99 4.56
CA GLY A 56 -27.19 -28.68 5.84
C GLY A 56 -26.95 -27.78 7.05
N LEU A 57 -27.15 -26.47 6.89
CA LEU A 57 -26.94 -25.48 7.94
C LEU A 57 -28.09 -25.50 8.96
N SER A 58 -27.74 -25.46 10.24
CA SER A 58 -28.68 -25.19 11.33
C SER A 58 -29.13 -23.72 11.34
N PRO A 59 -30.27 -23.40 11.98
CA PRO A 59 -30.71 -22.00 12.15
C PRO A 59 -29.66 -21.11 12.81
N ALA A 60 -28.90 -21.64 13.77
CA ALA A 60 -27.81 -20.91 14.42
C ALA A 60 -26.65 -20.60 13.47
N GLN A 61 -26.29 -21.54 12.58
CA GLN A 61 -25.25 -21.30 11.56
C GLN A 61 -25.73 -20.30 10.50
N MET A 62 -27.00 -20.36 10.09
CA MET A 62 -27.59 -19.37 9.18
C MET A 62 -27.54 -17.95 9.78
N HIS A 63 -27.92 -17.81 11.05
CA HIS A 63 -27.84 -16.52 11.75
C HIS A 63 -26.39 -16.04 11.91
N PHE A 64 -25.48 -16.94 12.28
CA PHE A 64 -24.06 -16.64 12.38
C PHE A 64 -23.50 -16.14 11.04
N LEU A 65 -23.74 -16.84 9.93
CA LEU A 65 -23.31 -16.41 8.60
C LEU A 65 -23.84 -15.02 8.26
N GLY A 66 -25.14 -14.78 8.44
CA GLY A 66 -25.74 -13.47 8.18
C GLY A 66 -25.11 -12.36 9.00
N SER A 67 -24.72 -12.65 10.25
CA SER A 67 -24.03 -11.66 11.10
C SER A 67 -22.61 -11.32 10.65
N LEU A 68 -21.99 -12.12 9.76
CA LEU A 68 -20.66 -11.83 9.21
C LEU A 68 -20.68 -10.86 8.02
N GLU A 69 -21.85 -10.61 7.45
CA GLU A 69 -22.01 -9.66 6.34
C GLU A 69 -21.50 -8.25 6.75
N GLY A 70 -20.82 -7.58 5.81
CA GLY A 70 -20.08 -6.34 6.10
C GLY A 70 -18.70 -6.54 6.74
N GLY A 71 -18.33 -7.78 7.07
CA GLY A 71 -16.95 -8.15 7.40
C GLY A 71 -16.52 -7.82 8.83
N ARG A 72 -17.39 -8.06 9.81
CA ARG A 72 -16.99 -8.04 11.23
C ARG A 72 -15.97 -9.14 11.53
N LEU A 73 -15.21 -8.95 12.61
CA LEU A 73 -14.29 -9.97 13.08
C LEU A 73 -15.03 -11.15 13.70
N VAL A 74 -14.48 -12.34 13.50
CA VAL A 74 -14.90 -13.58 14.16
C VAL A 74 -14.21 -13.65 15.51
N SER A 75 -14.99 -13.84 16.58
CA SER A 75 -14.44 -14.03 17.92
C SER A 75 -13.88 -15.45 18.10
N ALA A 76 -12.94 -15.62 19.03
CA ALA A 76 -12.37 -16.94 19.33
C ALA A 76 -13.42 -17.99 19.76
N ARG A 77 -14.55 -17.55 20.35
CA ARG A 77 -15.66 -18.44 20.69
C ARG A 77 -16.40 -18.91 19.43
N GLU A 78 -16.73 -17.98 18.54
CA GLU A 78 -17.41 -18.30 17.28
C GLU A 78 -16.55 -19.17 16.38
N GLU A 79 -15.24 -18.93 16.37
CA GLU A 79 -14.26 -19.76 15.68
C GLU A 79 -14.35 -21.22 16.10
N ARG A 80 -14.35 -21.49 17.41
CA ARG A 80 -14.53 -22.86 17.96
C ARG A 80 -15.91 -23.43 17.67
N THR A 81 -16.95 -22.60 17.73
CA THR A 81 -18.35 -23.05 17.59
C THR A 81 -18.72 -23.38 16.14
N HIS A 82 -18.15 -22.65 15.18
CA HIS A 82 -18.49 -22.73 13.76
C HIS A 82 -17.28 -23.12 12.89
N ALA A 83 -16.33 -23.87 13.45
CA ALA A 83 -15.07 -24.24 12.81
C ALA A 83 -15.25 -24.82 11.39
N THR A 84 -16.20 -25.73 11.20
CA THR A 84 -16.47 -26.35 9.89
C THR A 84 -16.94 -25.34 8.84
N VAL A 85 -17.81 -24.41 9.24
CA VAL A 85 -18.31 -23.36 8.33
C VAL A 85 -17.18 -22.40 7.96
N LEU A 86 -16.37 -21.99 8.95
CA LEU A 86 -15.25 -21.08 8.72
C LEU A 86 -14.16 -21.74 7.86
N ALA A 87 -13.87 -23.03 8.05
CA ALA A 87 -12.94 -23.77 7.21
C ALA A 87 -13.40 -23.80 5.74
N ALA A 88 -14.69 -24.06 5.49
CA ALA A 88 -15.24 -24.05 4.13
C ALA A 88 -15.19 -22.65 3.49
N LEU A 89 -15.41 -21.59 4.29
CA LEU A 89 -15.26 -20.21 3.81
C LEU A 89 -13.80 -19.86 3.51
N ASP A 90 -12.85 -20.31 4.34
CA ASP A 90 -11.42 -20.06 4.14
C ASP A 90 -10.90 -20.77 2.89
N GLU A 91 -11.26 -22.05 2.71
CA GLU A 91 -10.93 -22.85 1.53
C GLU A 91 -11.53 -22.23 0.25
N GLY A 92 -12.74 -21.67 0.35
CA GLY A 92 -13.36 -20.90 -0.72
C GLY A 92 -12.83 -19.48 -0.90
N GLY A 93 -11.81 -19.07 -0.13
CA GLY A 93 -11.18 -17.76 -0.21
C GLY A 93 -12.07 -16.60 0.23
N MET A 94 -13.14 -16.87 0.98
CA MET A 94 -14.11 -15.87 1.46
C MET A 94 -13.67 -15.15 2.71
N LEU A 95 -12.74 -15.72 3.47
CA LEU A 95 -12.16 -15.06 4.63
C LEU A 95 -10.97 -14.19 4.20
N ALA A 96 -10.77 -13.11 4.95
CA ALA A 96 -9.61 -12.27 4.87
C ALA A 96 -9.12 -11.98 6.29
N PRO A 97 -7.81 -11.80 6.50
CA PRO A 97 -7.30 -11.34 7.76
C PRO A 97 -7.90 -9.97 8.11
N ARG A 98 -7.88 -9.64 9.40
CA ARG A 98 -8.13 -8.30 9.90
C ARG A 98 -7.29 -7.32 9.07
N GLY A 99 -7.88 -6.18 8.72
CA GLY A 99 -7.12 -5.10 8.09
C GLY A 99 -5.86 -4.79 8.90
N ALA A 100 -4.78 -4.38 8.22
CA ALA A 100 -3.51 -4.06 8.86
C ALA A 100 -3.71 -3.16 10.10
N PRO A 101 -2.99 -3.40 11.21
CA PRO A 101 -3.09 -2.58 12.40
C PRO A 101 -2.83 -1.11 12.05
N ALA A 102 -3.45 -0.20 12.80
CA ALA A 102 -3.27 1.23 12.57
C ALA A 102 -1.78 1.58 12.74
N ALA A 103 -1.20 2.20 11.71
CA ALA A 103 0.19 2.63 11.69
C ALA A 103 0.29 4.15 11.50
N THR A 104 1.50 4.67 11.58
CA THR A 104 1.83 6.08 11.33
C THR A 104 2.66 6.20 10.06
N VAL A 105 2.10 6.88 9.05
CA VAL A 105 2.79 7.13 7.78
C VAL A 105 3.22 8.58 7.70
N ARG A 106 4.51 8.83 7.43
CA ARG A 106 5.06 10.18 7.29
C ARG A 106 5.38 10.49 5.83
N PHE A 107 4.87 11.60 5.33
CA PHE A 107 5.14 12.10 3.99
C PHE A 107 6.20 13.19 4.01
N HIS A 108 7.25 13.06 3.21
CA HIS A 108 8.34 14.06 3.08
C HIS A 108 8.03 15.15 2.03
N ASN A 109 6.79 15.20 1.58
CA ASN A 109 6.25 16.20 0.68
C ASN A 109 4.77 16.44 0.99
N ALA A 110 4.31 17.66 0.76
CA ALA A 110 2.92 18.09 0.97
C ALA A 110 2.11 18.28 -0.33
N GLY A 111 2.52 17.62 -1.41
CA GLY A 111 1.88 17.67 -2.73
C GLY A 111 0.60 16.85 -2.83
N ALA A 112 -0.03 16.85 -4.01
CA ALA A 112 -1.34 16.25 -4.24
C ALA A 112 -1.38 14.74 -3.91
N ILE A 113 -0.43 13.95 -4.43
CA ILE A 113 -0.36 12.50 -4.15
C ILE A 113 -0.28 12.22 -2.65
N ALA A 114 0.57 12.96 -1.93
CA ALA A 114 0.75 12.77 -0.49
C ALA A 114 -0.53 13.09 0.29
N VAL A 115 -1.27 14.13 -0.10
CA VAL A 115 -2.56 14.47 0.52
C VAL A 115 -3.62 13.41 0.22
N GLU A 116 -3.75 12.95 -1.03
CA GLU A 116 -4.72 11.91 -1.40
C GLU A 116 -4.44 10.59 -0.65
N ALA A 117 -3.17 10.19 -0.58
CA ALA A 117 -2.74 9.04 0.21
C ALA A 117 -3.08 9.21 1.70
N ALA A 118 -2.74 10.37 2.28
CA ALA A 118 -3.00 10.65 3.68
C ALA A 118 -4.50 10.68 4.02
N VAL A 119 -5.35 11.19 3.13
CA VAL A 119 -6.81 11.14 3.27
C VAL A 119 -7.29 9.69 3.31
N MET A 120 -6.81 8.84 2.40
CA MET A 120 -7.19 7.43 2.39
C MET A 120 -6.72 6.70 3.66
N LEU A 121 -5.46 6.91 4.07
CA LEU A 121 -4.93 6.33 5.31
C LEU A 121 -5.71 6.81 6.55
N ALA A 122 -6.07 8.10 6.62
CA ALA A 122 -6.92 8.60 7.69
C ALA A 122 -8.31 7.97 7.71
N ARG A 123 -8.91 7.67 6.54
CA ARG A 123 -10.18 6.91 6.44
C ARG A 123 -10.05 5.46 6.93
N LEU A 124 -8.86 4.87 6.80
CA LEU A 124 -8.52 3.57 7.40
C LEU A 124 -8.27 3.65 8.92
N GLY A 125 -8.33 4.85 9.52
CA GLY A 125 -8.07 5.08 10.94
C GLY A 125 -6.58 5.14 11.28
N TRP A 126 -5.71 5.34 10.29
CA TRP A 126 -4.26 5.42 10.50
C TRP A 126 -3.83 6.84 10.88
N ASN A 127 -2.67 6.92 11.52
CA ASN A 127 -2.03 8.20 11.80
C ASN A 127 -1.26 8.67 10.56
N VAL A 128 -1.27 9.98 10.31
CA VAL A 128 -0.49 10.57 9.21
C VAL A 128 0.35 11.75 9.69
N SER A 129 1.50 11.97 9.09
CA SER A 129 2.39 13.10 9.38
C SER A 129 2.98 13.68 8.10
N PHE A 130 3.31 14.96 8.10
CA PHE A 130 3.96 15.65 6.98
C PHE A 130 5.25 16.34 7.45
N ALA A 131 6.38 15.92 6.90
CA ALA A 131 7.70 16.53 7.10
C ALA A 131 8.11 17.39 5.89
N ASP A 132 7.24 18.35 5.53
CA ASP A 132 7.54 19.35 4.49
C ASP A 132 7.59 20.75 5.12
N ALA A 133 8.80 21.16 5.50
CA ALA A 133 9.07 22.46 6.12
C ALA A 133 9.12 23.62 5.10
N GLY A 134 8.85 23.38 3.82
CA GLY A 134 8.82 24.44 2.82
C GLY A 134 7.83 25.53 3.20
N ALA A 135 8.21 26.79 3.00
CA ALA A 135 7.33 27.92 3.26
C ALA A 135 6.09 27.82 2.36
N ALA A 136 4.91 27.87 2.98
CA ALA A 136 3.70 28.00 2.20
C ALA A 136 3.57 29.45 1.74
N HIS A 137 3.71 29.67 0.43
CA HIS A 137 3.44 30.96 -0.17
C HIS A 137 1.99 30.99 -0.65
N ASP A 138 1.27 32.08 -0.35
CA ASP A 138 0.02 32.39 -1.01
C ASP A 138 0.30 32.70 -2.48
N ARG A 139 0.20 31.67 -3.34
CA ARG A 139 0.31 31.80 -4.80
C ARG A 139 -1.07 31.88 -5.44
N GLY A 140 -1.99 32.67 -4.85
CA GLY A 140 -3.33 32.92 -5.41
C GLY A 140 -4.25 31.71 -5.36
N GLY A 141 -4.01 30.77 -4.43
CA GLY A 141 -4.95 29.69 -4.13
C GLY A 141 -6.15 30.23 -3.36
N ARG A 142 -7.35 29.65 -3.56
CA ARG A 142 -8.58 30.03 -2.84
C ARG A 142 -8.53 29.78 -1.32
N GLU A 143 -7.44 29.23 -0.77
CA GLU A 143 -7.36 28.87 0.65
C GLU A 143 -6.46 29.84 1.43
N PRO A 144 -6.95 30.41 2.55
CA PRO A 144 -6.14 31.25 3.43
C PRO A 144 -4.93 30.47 3.97
N VAL A 145 -3.74 30.99 3.70
CA VAL A 145 -2.49 30.54 4.28
C VAL A 145 -2.21 31.36 5.53
N ALA A 146 -2.16 30.74 6.70
CA ALA A 146 -1.71 31.45 7.90
C ALA A 146 -0.25 31.91 7.69
N PRO A 147 0.10 33.20 7.93
CA PRO A 147 1.46 33.67 7.77
C PRO A 147 2.46 32.82 8.56
N GLY A 148 3.54 32.38 7.90
CA GLY A 148 4.58 31.55 8.51
C GLY A 148 4.26 30.04 8.59
N SER A 149 3.15 29.57 8.00
CA SER A 149 2.86 28.13 7.95
C SER A 149 3.78 27.38 6.97
N SER A 150 4.00 26.10 7.27
CA SER A 150 4.68 25.18 6.35
C SER A 150 3.69 24.51 5.40
N LEU A 151 4.18 24.04 4.26
CA LEU A 151 3.40 23.22 3.34
C LEU A 151 2.85 21.96 4.02
N GLY A 152 3.62 21.34 4.92
CA GLY A 152 3.17 20.22 5.73
C GLY A 152 1.96 20.55 6.61
N ALA A 153 1.92 21.76 7.21
CA ALA A 153 0.78 22.21 8.00
C ALA A 153 -0.48 22.40 7.14
N HIS A 154 -0.35 22.87 5.89
CA HIS A 154 -1.48 22.95 4.97
C HIS A 154 -1.99 21.59 4.52
N ALA A 155 -1.08 20.66 4.19
CA ALA A 155 -1.47 19.29 3.87
C ALA A 155 -2.23 18.64 5.04
N ALA A 156 -1.72 18.81 6.27
CA ALA A 156 -2.41 18.38 7.49
C ALA A 156 -3.83 18.96 7.61
N GLN A 157 -4.00 20.25 7.31
CA GLN A 157 -5.31 20.91 7.35
C GLN A 157 -6.27 20.37 6.28
N ARG A 158 -5.78 20.12 5.06
CA ARG A 158 -6.57 19.52 3.98
C ARG A 158 -7.05 18.11 4.36
N VAL A 159 -6.20 17.30 4.99
CA VAL A 159 -6.58 15.97 5.50
C VAL A 159 -7.68 16.08 6.55
N ARG A 160 -7.54 16.98 7.55
CA ARG A 160 -8.56 17.18 8.59
C ARG A 160 -9.91 17.65 8.04
N ARG A 161 -9.90 18.46 6.97
CA ARG A 161 -11.13 18.88 6.28
C ARG A 161 -11.82 17.72 5.57
N ALA A 162 -11.04 16.84 4.93
CA ALA A 162 -11.58 15.68 4.23
C ALA A 162 -12.01 14.55 5.18
N VAL A 163 -11.38 14.44 6.35
CA VAL A 163 -11.63 13.41 7.36
C VAL A 163 -11.57 14.05 8.74
N ALA A 164 -12.74 14.40 9.29
CA ALA A 164 -12.84 15.14 10.56
C ALA A 164 -12.16 14.41 11.74
N ALA A 165 -12.19 13.07 11.74
CA ALA A 165 -11.56 12.23 12.76
C ALA A 165 -10.07 11.91 12.51
N ALA A 166 -9.43 12.55 11.51
CA ALA A 166 -8.05 12.24 11.14
C ALA A 166 -7.06 12.50 12.29
N SER A 167 -6.26 11.50 12.62
CA SER A 167 -5.15 11.64 13.57
C SER A 167 -3.89 12.11 12.85
N VAL A 168 -3.72 13.44 12.77
CA VAL A 168 -2.53 14.05 12.16
C VAL A 168 -1.48 14.34 13.23
N ARG A 169 -0.33 13.67 13.14
CA ARG A 169 0.80 13.76 14.07
C ARG A 169 1.78 14.86 13.66
N GLY A 170 2.62 15.30 14.60
CA GLY A 170 3.67 16.27 14.33
C GLY A 170 4.73 15.75 13.35
N ALA A 171 5.43 16.66 12.66
CA ALA A 171 6.41 16.32 11.63
C ALA A 171 7.52 15.36 12.11
N GLN A 172 7.89 15.44 13.39
CA GLN A 172 8.93 14.63 14.03
C GLN A 172 8.38 13.39 14.76
N ALA A 173 7.07 13.16 14.76
CA ALA A 173 6.49 11.96 15.41
C ALA A 173 6.97 10.69 14.71
N HIS A 174 7.24 9.62 15.46
CA HIS A 174 7.64 8.31 14.93
C HIS A 174 6.74 7.87 13.76
N ALA A 175 7.33 7.28 12.74
CA ALA A 175 6.65 6.76 11.57
C ALA A 175 7.03 5.29 11.36
N ASP A 176 6.05 4.46 11.07
CA ASP A 176 6.26 3.05 10.71
C ASP A 176 6.66 2.93 9.22
N LEU A 177 6.27 3.91 8.40
CA LEU A 177 6.66 4.03 7.00
C LEU A 177 6.82 5.49 6.60
N ASP A 178 7.97 5.83 6.03
CA ASP A 178 8.19 7.12 5.38
C ASP A 178 7.83 7.06 3.88
N VAL A 179 7.32 8.14 3.30
CA VAL A 179 6.94 8.22 1.88
C VAL A 179 7.67 9.38 1.22
N LEU A 180 8.47 9.06 0.20
CA LEU A 180 9.21 10.01 -0.62
C LEU A 180 8.48 10.23 -1.94
N VAL A 181 7.86 11.40 -2.11
CA VAL A 181 7.26 11.81 -3.39
C VAL A 181 8.21 12.81 -4.07
N THR A 182 8.83 12.39 -5.17
CA THR A 182 9.88 13.16 -5.89
C THR A 182 9.65 13.16 -7.39
N VAL A 183 10.25 14.13 -8.10
CA VAL A 183 10.41 14.03 -9.56
C VAL A 183 11.60 13.12 -9.80
N GLY A 184 11.42 12.05 -10.59
CA GLY A 184 12.42 11.01 -10.74
C GLY A 184 12.79 10.30 -9.43
N VAL A 185 13.82 9.46 -9.50
CA VAL A 185 14.35 8.69 -8.36
C VAL A 185 15.11 9.64 -7.41
N PRO A 186 14.85 9.62 -6.09
CA PRO A 186 15.53 10.51 -5.15
C PRO A 186 17.03 10.18 -5.05
N ALA A 187 17.90 11.15 -5.32
CA ALA A 187 19.35 10.94 -5.30
C ALA A 187 19.94 11.02 -3.89
N THR A 188 19.43 11.91 -3.04
CA THR A 188 20.05 12.24 -1.74
C THR A 188 19.12 12.03 -0.54
N ARG A 189 17.84 12.42 -0.62
CA ARG A 189 16.88 12.37 0.50
C ARG A 189 16.67 10.97 1.08
N HIS A 190 16.80 9.93 0.28
CA HIS A 190 16.63 8.55 0.75
C HIS A 190 17.78 8.09 1.67
N ARG A 191 18.95 8.74 1.61
CA ARG A 191 20.17 8.28 2.31
C ARG A 191 20.05 8.41 3.82
N THR A 192 19.37 9.44 4.32
CA THR A 192 19.12 9.61 5.75
C THR A 192 18.18 8.54 6.29
N LEU A 193 17.19 8.13 5.49
CA LEU A 193 16.27 7.04 5.84
C LEU A 193 16.98 5.69 5.84
N LEU A 194 17.81 5.41 4.82
CA LEU A 194 18.67 4.22 4.82
C LEU A 194 19.62 4.18 6.03
N ALA A 195 20.28 5.28 6.35
CA ALA A 195 21.22 5.35 7.48
C ALA A 195 20.53 5.20 8.86
N ALA A 196 19.23 5.48 8.93
CA ALA A 196 18.42 5.34 10.14
C ALA A 196 17.66 4.01 10.19
N ASP A 197 17.93 3.08 9.27
CA ASP A 197 17.17 1.83 9.08
C ASP A 197 15.64 2.04 9.00
N ALA A 198 15.22 3.17 8.42
CA ALA A 198 13.83 3.56 8.28
C ALA A 198 13.22 3.01 6.96
N PRO A 199 12.18 2.15 7.02
CA PRO A 199 11.45 1.71 5.84
C PRO A 199 10.80 2.88 5.12
N HIS A 200 10.88 2.89 3.79
CA HIS A 200 10.32 3.99 3.02
C HIS A 200 9.80 3.60 1.65
N LEU A 201 8.65 4.16 1.28
CA LEU A 201 8.02 3.99 -0.01
C LEU A 201 8.48 5.09 -0.97
N LEU A 202 8.93 4.69 -2.16
CA LEU A 202 9.28 5.60 -3.25
C LEU A 202 8.06 5.91 -4.11
N VAL A 203 7.86 7.19 -4.42
CA VAL A 203 6.88 7.66 -5.40
C VAL A 203 7.59 8.61 -6.35
N CYS A 204 7.88 8.15 -7.56
CA CYS A 204 8.66 8.87 -8.56
C CYS A 204 7.73 9.41 -9.65
N CYS A 205 7.60 10.72 -9.76
CA CYS A 205 6.82 11.40 -10.79
C CYS A 205 7.67 11.76 -12.00
N ASP A 206 7.03 11.80 -13.17
CA ASP A 206 7.58 12.27 -14.44
C ASP A 206 6.48 13.01 -15.23
N GLU A 207 6.77 13.37 -16.48
CA GLU A 207 5.85 14.09 -17.37
C GLU A 207 4.58 13.32 -17.72
N HIS A 208 4.57 12.00 -17.56
CA HIS A 208 3.45 11.14 -17.93
C HIS A 208 2.63 10.68 -16.72
N GLY A 209 3.19 10.71 -15.51
CA GLY A 209 2.44 10.40 -14.29
C GLY A 209 3.32 10.10 -13.08
N ALA A 210 3.07 8.97 -12.43
CA ALA A 210 3.78 8.55 -11.23
C ALA A 210 4.01 7.04 -11.17
N THR A 211 5.18 6.66 -10.68
CA THR A 211 5.50 5.28 -10.31
C THR A 211 5.46 5.17 -8.78
N VAL A 212 4.60 4.29 -8.25
CA VAL A 212 4.45 4.02 -6.82
C VAL A 212 5.14 2.69 -6.50
N GLY A 213 6.11 2.74 -5.61
CA GLY A 213 6.95 1.60 -5.26
C GLY A 213 8.34 1.64 -5.93
N PRO A 214 9.27 0.81 -5.44
CA PRO A 214 9.09 -0.18 -4.38
C PRO A 214 9.00 0.45 -2.97
N VAL A 215 8.53 -0.35 -2.00
CA VAL A 215 8.86 -0.10 -0.59
C VAL A 215 10.30 -0.58 -0.36
N VAL A 216 11.16 0.33 0.05
CA VAL A 216 12.55 0.07 0.39
C VAL A 216 12.60 -0.35 1.86
N ILE A 217 13.12 -1.55 2.09
CA ILE A 217 13.47 -2.05 3.41
C ILE A 217 15.00 -2.05 3.49
N PRO A 218 15.63 -1.25 4.36
CA PRO A 218 17.09 -1.23 4.50
C PRO A 218 17.66 -2.64 4.70
N GLY A 219 18.69 -3.00 3.94
CA GLY A 219 19.27 -4.34 3.93
C GLY A 219 18.46 -5.41 3.18
N ALA A 220 17.30 -5.09 2.61
CA ALA A 220 16.47 -6.06 1.87
C ALA A 220 15.94 -5.47 0.55
N GLY A 221 16.41 -6.02 -0.57
CA GLY A 221 16.02 -5.62 -1.92
C GLY A 221 16.63 -4.31 -2.42
N ALA A 222 16.14 -3.81 -3.55
CA ALA A 222 16.68 -2.61 -4.18
C ALA A 222 16.30 -1.32 -3.43
N CYS A 223 17.30 -0.49 -3.14
CA CYS A 223 17.08 0.86 -2.61
C CYS A 223 17.04 1.93 -3.72
N ALA A 224 16.71 3.18 -3.39
CA ALA A 224 16.70 4.26 -4.38
C ALA A 224 18.07 4.48 -5.07
N GLN A 225 19.19 4.25 -4.37
CA GLN A 225 20.52 4.28 -5.00
C GLN A 225 20.66 3.19 -6.07
N CYS A 226 20.12 1.97 -5.86
CA CYS A 226 20.12 0.93 -6.89
C CYS A 226 19.38 1.38 -8.15
N LEU A 227 18.19 1.97 -7.98
CA LEU A 227 17.40 2.52 -9.08
C LEU A 227 18.16 3.63 -9.82
N GLY A 228 18.83 4.52 -9.07
CA GLY A 228 19.67 5.57 -9.65
C GLY A 228 20.89 5.02 -10.41
N MET A 229 21.51 3.93 -9.94
CA MET A 229 22.63 3.28 -10.62
C MET A 229 22.21 2.57 -11.90
N HIS A 230 21.11 1.80 -11.88
CA HIS A 230 20.56 1.20 -13.10
C HIS A 230 20.18 2.23 -14.17
N ALA A 231 19.73 3.42 -13.75
CA ALA A 231 19.51 4.52 -14.67
C ALA A 231 20.82 5.15 -15.16
N ALA A 232 21.85 5.21 -14.31
CA ALA A 232 23.18 5.68 -14.69
C ALA A 232 23.92 4.74 -15.65
N ASP A 233 23.64 3.43 -15.59
CA ASP A 233 24.16 2.46 -16.56
C ASP A 233 23.62 2.72 -17.97
N GLN A 234 22.42 3.29 -18.08
CA GLN A 234 21.77 3.66 -19.35
C GLN A 234 22.17 5.06 -19.80
N ASP A 235 22.31 6.00 -18.87
CA ASP A 235 22.75 7.38 -19.12
C ASP A 235 23.75 7.81 -18.05
N GLY A 236 25.03 7.92 -18.43
CA GLY A 236 26.10 8.34 -17.51
C GLY A 236 25.92 9.75 -16.92
N LEU A 237 25.07 10.60 -17.51
CA LEU A 237 24.72 11.91 -16.95
C LEU A 237 23.59 11.86 -15.92
N TRP A 238 22.94 10.70 -15.75
CA TRP A 238 21.78 10.54 -14.87
C TRP A 238 21.99 11.06 -13.44
N PRO A 239 23.15 10.88 -12.76
CA PRO A 239 23.34 11.46 -11.43
C PRO A 239 23.15 12.98 -11.39
N ARG A 240 23.54 13.70 -12.46
CA ARG A 240 23.34 15.15 -12.58
C ARG A 240 21.89 15.50 -12.85
N ILE A 241 21.18 14.67 -13.63
CA ILE A 241 19.75 14.85 -13.92
C ILE A 241 18.92 14.59 -12.66
N ALA A 242 19.21 13.52 -11.93
CA ALA A 242 18.52 13.14 -10.70
C ALA A 242 18.58 14.25 -9.63
N LEU A 243 19.74 14.93 -9.49
CA LEU A 243 19.87 16.08 -8.59
C LEU A 243 18.98 17.27 -9.02
N GLN A 244 18.87 17.54 -10.33
CA GLN A 244 17.98 18.58 -10.83
C GLN A 244 16.50 18.22 -10.61
N CYS A 245 16.14 16.95 -10.78
CA CYS A 245 14.79 16.47 -10.52
C CYS A 245 14.45 16.53 -9.02
N GLU A 246 15.36 16.13 -8.14
CA GLU A 246 15.15 16.19 -6.69
C GLU A 246 14.96 17.61 -6.14
N ALA A 247 15.53 18.62 -6.81
CA ALA A 247 15.29 20.03 -6.49
C ALA A 247 13.89 20.52 -6.89
N ARG A 248 13.13 19.74 -7.67
CA ARG A 248 11.79 20.10 -8.15
C ARG A 248 10.70 19.54 -7.26
N ARG A 249 9.59 20.28 -7.20
CA ARG A 249 8.33 19.81 -6.62
C ARG A 249 7.58 18.98 -7.67
N PRO A 250 7.15 17.75 -7.35
CA PRO A 250 6.24 16.99 -8.20
C PRO A 250 4.96 17.78 -8.45
N ARG A 251 4.51 17.78 -9.71
CA ARG A 251 3.23 18.32 -10.13
C ARG A 251 2.52 17.23 -10.92
N THR A 252 1.32 16.89 -10.49
CA THR A 252 0.49 15.87 -11.14
C THR A 252 -0.91 16.42 -11.28
N ASP A 253 -1.63 15.97 -12.31
CA ASP A 253 -3.06 16.24 -12.42
C ASP A 253 -3.83 15.53 -11.27
N PRO A 254 -5.07 15.96 -10.97
CA PRO A 254 -5.85 15.39 -9.88
C PRO A 254 -6.17 13.89 -10.02
N LEU A 255 -6.35 13.39 -11.25
CA LEU A 255 -6.70 11.98 -11.48
C LEU A 255 -5.50 11.08 -11.18
N THR A 256 -4.32 11.41 -11.71
CA THR A 256 -3.06 10.75 -11.38
C THR A 256 -2.79 10.82 -9.88
N ALA A 257 -3.01 11.99 -9.26
CA ALA A 257 -2.81 12.17 -7.82
C ALA A 257 -3.70 11.23 -6.98
N GLY A 258 -4.99 11.12 -7.33
CA GLY A 258 -5.93 10.24 -6.64
C GLY A 258 -5.56 8.76 -6.79
N MET A 259 -5.29 8.30 -8.03
CA MET A 259 -4.91 6.91 -8.30
C MET A 259 -3.60 6.53 -7.60
N ALA A 260 -2.55 7.34 -7.75
CA ALA A 260 -1.27 7.11 -7.09
C ALA A 260 -1.39 7.19 -5.56
N GLY A 261 -2.20 8.10 -5.03
CA GLY A 261 -2.48 8.20 -3.59
C GLY A 261 -3.13 6.95 -3.01
N MET A 262 -4.11 6.37 -3.71
CA MET A 262 -4.73 5.10 -3.31
C MET A 262 -3.75 3.93 -3.37
N LEU A 263 -2.88 3.88 -4.38
CA LEU A 263 -1.81 2.88 -4.44
C LEU A 263 -0.84 3.05 -3.29
N VAL A 264 -0.41 4.26 -2.96
CA VAL A 264 0.44 4.53 -1.79
C VAL A 264 -0.20 3.96 -0.51
N ALA A 265 -1.48 4.23 -0.28
CA ALA A 265 -2.20 3.69 0.88
C ALA A 265 -2.26 2.15 0.85
N ARG A 266 -2.44 1.55 -0.33
CA ARG A 266 -2.44 0.09 -0.50
C ARG A 266 -1.07 -0.52 -0.19
N LEU A 267 0.02 0.01 -0.75
CA LEU A 267 1.37 -0.50 -0.48
C LEU A 267 1.76 -0.31 0.98
N ALA A 268 1.33 0.78 1.63
CA ALA A 268 1.52 0.97 3.06
C ALA A 268 0.78 -0.10 3.89
N ALA A 269 -0.47 -0.43 3.53
CA ALA A 269 -1.22 -1.50 4.16
C ALA A 269 -0.57 -2.88 3.95
N ASP A 270 -0.11 -3.17 2.73
CA ASP A 270 0.59 -4.42 2.41
C ASP A 270 1.90 -4.53 3.21
N PHE A 271 2.68 -3.45 3.31
CA PHE A 271 3.91 -3.39 4.11
C PHE A 271 3.65 -3.67 5.60
N VAL A 272 2.70 -2.98 6.21
CA VAL A 272 2.36 -3.16 7.64
C VAL A 272 1.79 -4.57 7.90
N ALA A 273 1.13 -5.17 6.92
CA ALA A 273 0.66 -6.55 6.99
C ALA A 273 1.77 -7.60 6.76
N GLY A 274 3.01 -7.19 6.45
CA GLY A 274 4.11 -8.11 6.12
C GLY A 274 3.94 -8.80 4.77
N VAL A 275 3.12 -8.24 3.88
CA VAL A 275 2.90 -8.76 2.53
C VAL A 275 3.95 -8.17 1.59
N ALA A 276 4.49 -9.01 0.70
CA ALA A 276 5.44 -8.58 -0.31
C ALA A 276 4.85 -7.44 -1.16
N THR A 277 5.54 -6.31 -1.20
CA THR A 277 5.03 -5.11 -1.88
C THR A 277 5.32 -5.15 -3.37
N SER A 278 4.38 -4.63 -4.15
CA SER A 278 4.49 -4.52 -5.60
C SER A 278 5.00 -3.14 -6.02
N ARG A 279 5.19 -2.94 -7.32
CA ARG A 279 5.46 -1.62 -7.91
C ARG A 279 4.42 -1.36 -8.99
N TRP A 280 3.98 -0.11 -9.11
CA TRP A 280 2.87 0.27 -9.99
C TRP A 280 3.18 1.55 -10.75
N ARG A 281 2.75 1.59 -12.01
CA ARG A 281 2.71 2.77 -12.85
C ARG A 281 1.30 3.33 -12.88
N VAL A 282 1.18 4.65 -12.78
CA VAL A 282 -0.04 5.42 -13.03
C VAL A 282 0.29 6.48 -14.06
N ASP A 283 -0.42 6.50 -15.18
CA ASP A 283 -0.32 7.54 -16.20
C ASP A 283 -1.65 7.67 -16.97
N GLY A 284 -1.63 8.42 -18.08
CA GLY A 284 -2.80 8.65 -18.92
C GLY A 284 -3.40 7.39 -19.55
N HIS A 285 -2.69 6.24 -19.53
CA HIS A 285 -3.18 4.97 -20.06
C HIS A 285 -3.80 4.06 -18.99
N GLY A 286 -3.63 4.39 -17.70
CA GLY A 286 -4.25 3.69 -16.59
C GLY A 286 -3.26 3.29 -15.50
N VAL A 287 -3.47 2.10 -14.94
CA VAL A 287 -2.67 1.57 -13.83
C VAL A 287 -2.11 0.21 -14.21
N GLU A 288 -0.78 0.09 -14.18
CA GLU A 288 -0.05 -1.12 -14.56
C GLU A 288 0.88 -1.58 -13.43
N GLN A 289 0.96 -2.89 -13.20
CA GLN A 289 1.94 -3.45 -12.27
C GLN A 289 3.30 -3.57 -12.97
N LEU A 290 4.33 -3.00 -12.36
CA LEU A 290 5.70 -3.09 -12.85
C LEU A 290 6.49 -4.17 -12.08
N PRO A 291 7.53 -4.75 -12.69
CA PRO A 291 8.51 -5.53 -11.98
C PRO A 291 9.18 -4.73 -10.86
N VAL A 292 9.41 -5.39 -9.72
CA VAL A 292 10.23 -4.84 -8.64
C VAL A 292 11.70 -4.85 -9.10
N PRO A 293 12.42 -3.72 -9.04
CA PRO A 293 13.83 -3.67 -9.45
C PRO A 293 14.72 -4.59 -8.63
N ALA A 294 15.71 -5.21 -9.28
CA ALA A 294 16.77 -5.93 -8.60
C ALA A 294 17.76 -4.95 -7.95
N ALA A 295 18.42 -5.38 -6.87
CA ALA A 295 19.55 -4.64 -6.31
C ALA A 295 20.65 -4.49 -7.38
N HIS A 296 21.25 -3.31 -7.47
CA HIS A 296 22.32 -3.05 -8.42
C HIS A 296 23.64 -3.61 -7.85
N PRO A 297 24.45 -4.38 -8.63
CA PRO A 297 25.64 -5.07 -8.13
C PRO A 297 26.73 -4.13 -7.58
N GLY A 298 26.81 -2.91 -8.09
CA GLY A 298 27.71 -1.87 -7.57
C GLY A 298 27.19 -1.11 -6.34
N CYS A 299 25.95 -1.37 -5.89
CA CYS A 299 25.37 -0.66 -4.75
C CYS A 299 25.82 -1.28 -3.43
N ARG A 300 26.09 -0.44 -2.43
CA ARG A 300 26.51 -0.86 -1.08
C ARG A 300 25.39 -0.81 -0.05
N CYS A 301 24.15 -1.07 -0.47
CA CYS A 301 22.97 -0.99 0.40
C CYS A 301 22.73 -2.22 1.30
N GLY A 302 23.71 -3.13 1.38
CA GLY A 302 23.67 -4.28 2.28
C GLY A 302 22.99 -5.53 1.74
N VAL A 303 22.58 -5.52 0.46
CA VAL A 303 22.07 -6.72 -0.23
C VAL A 303 23.23 -7.32 -1.03
N ALA A 304 23.84 -8.36 -0.46
CA ALA A 304 24.89 -9.15 -1.11
C ALA A 304 24.32 -10.45 -1.65
#